data_AF-A0A7X9AJK0-F1
#
_entry.id   AF-A0A7X9AJK0-F1
#
_cell.length_a   1.000
_cell.length_b   1.000
_cell.length_c   1.000
_cell.angle_alpha   90.00
_cell.angle_beta   90.00
_cell.angle_gamma   90.00
#
_symmetry.space_group_name_H-M   'P 1'
#
loop_
_entity.id
_entity.type
_entity.pdbx_description
1 polymer ?
#
loop_
_entity_poly.entity_id
_entity_poly.type
_entity_poly.pdbx_seq_one_letter_code
_entity_poly.pdbx_strand_id
1 'polypeptide(L)'
;TDDEFSCRIVLDGKTIKMSTEKINELYNYDEFSPVDGSIIEFCDKFAAYMEAYLSIKHGITSGNLVDGHRDLYRRFARKKIGGIDVGVIFDYFRLE
;
A
#
# COMPACT_ATOMS: atom_id res chain seq x y z
N THR A 1 17.64 -0.58 11.02
CA THR A 1 16.36 -0.01 10.56
C THR A 1 15.48 -1.18 10.20
N ASP A 2 14.47 -1.46 11.01
CA ASP A 2 13.48 -2.47 10.66
C ASP A 2 12.74 -1.99 9.41
N ASP A 3 12.81 -2.80 8.36
CA ASP A 3 12.15 -2.55 7.10
C ASP A 3 10.72 -3.10 7.24
N GLU A 4 9.85 -2.32 7.88
CA GLU A 4 8.50 -2.73 8.24
C GLU A 4 7.66 -3.13 7.01
N PHE A 5 7.98 -2.54 5.86
CA PHE A 5 7.39 -2.82 4.55
C PHE A 5 8.21 -3.82 3.71
N SER A 6 9.15 -4.56 4.31
CA SER A 6 9.82 -5.64 3.61
C SER A 6 8.90 -6.83 3.40
N CYS A 7 8.84 -7.28 2.15
CA CYS A 7 8.29 -8.58 1.81
C CYS A 7 9.20 -9.69 2.35
N ARG A 8 8.65 -10.61 3.14
CA ARG A 8 9.41 -11.66 3.83
C ARG A 8 8.62 -12.93 4.04
N ILE A 9 9.32 -14.04 4.20
CA ILE A 9 8.78 -15.34 4.62
C ILE A 9 9.65 -15.92 5.74
N VAL A 10 9.18 -17.00 6.35
CA VAL A 10 9.95 -17.88 7.23
C VAL A 10 10.23 -19.19 6.50
N LEU A 11 11.50 -19.57 6.38
CA LEU A 11 11.94 -20.84 5.82
C LEU A 11 12.99 -21.45 6.75
N ASP A 12 12.80 -22.70 7.17
CA ASP A 12 13.69 -23.39 8.12
C ASP A 12 13.98 -22.57 9.40
N GLY A 13 12.96 -21.86 9.91
CA GLY A 13 13.07 -20.98 11.07
C GLY A 13 13.82 -19.67 10.84
N LYS A 14 14.18 -19.34 9.59
CA LYS A 14 14.88 -18.10 9.22
C LYS A 14 13.98 -17.17 8.40
N THR A 15 14.06 -15.88 8.69
CA THR A 15 13.38 -14.85 7.90
C THR A 15 14.14 -14.57 6.61
N ILE A 16 13.47 -14.71 5.46
CA ILE A 16 14.04 -14.45 4.14
C ILE A 16 13.26 -13.33 3.46
N LYS A 17 13.94 -12.29 3.00
CA LYS A 17 13.33 -11.22 2.18
C LYS A 17 13.20 -11.67 0.72
N MET A 18 12.07 -11.34 0.10
CA MET A 18 11.80 -11.61 -1.32
C MET A 18 10.77 -10.62 -1.86
N SER A 19 10.35 -10.75 -3.13
CA SER A 19 9.35 -9.86 -3.72
C SER A 19 7.92 -10.37 -3.51
N THR A 20 6.94 -9.48 -3.63
CA THR A 20 5.50 -9.81 -3.68
C THR A 20 5.20 -10.91 -4.70
N GLU A 21 5.83 -10.87 -5.88
CA GLU A 21 5.59 -11.86 -6.95
C GLU A 21 6.04 -13.25 -6.50
N LYS A 22 7.22 -13.37 -5.88
CA LYS A 22 7.71 -14.65 -5.36
C LYS A 22 6.83 -15.17 -4.23
N ILE A 23 6.36 -14.29 -3.34
CA ILE A 23 5.42 -14.67 -2.28
C ILE A 23 4.16 -15.28 -2.91
N ASN A 24 3.55 -14.57 -3.86
CA ASN A 24 2.30 -15.02 -4.49
C ASN A 24 2.46 -16.30 -5.31
N GLU A 25 3.57 -16.46 -6.04
CA GLU A 25 3.79 -17.61 -6.92
C GLU A 25 4.25 -18.87 -6.17
N LEU A 26 5.07 -18.72 -5.13
CA LEU A 26 5.82 -19.85 -4.55
C LEU A 26 5.58 -20.05 -3.06
N TYR A 27 5.19 -19.00 -2.32
CA TYR A 27 5.20 -19.03 -0.84
C TYR A 27 3.90 -18.52 -0.20
N ASN A 28 2.78 -18.56 -0.93
CA ASN A 28 1.46 -18.18 -0.41
C ASN A 28 0.81 -19.35 0.35
N TYR A 29 1.52 -19.86 1.35
CA TYR A 29 1.08 -20.96 2.21
C TYR A 29 1.44 -20.66 3.67
N ASP A 30 0.58 -21.10 4.59
CA ASP A 30 0.70 -20.80 6.03
C ASP A 30 2.05 -21.21 6.62
N GLU A 31 2.65 -22.30 6.12
CA GLU A 31 3.95 -22.82 6.58
C GLU A 31 5.10 -21.83 6.38
N PHE A 32 4.99 -20.94 5.38
CA PHE A 32 5.99 -19.91 5.10
C PHE A 32 5.74 -18.61 5.86
N SER A 33 4.61 -18.48 6.56
CA SER A 33 4.19 -17.25 7.27
C SER A 33 4.50 -15.97 6.46
N PRO A 34 4.00 -15.86 5.21
CA PRO A 34 4.38 -14.79 4.31
C PRO A 34 3.87 -13.43 4.80
N VAL A 35 4.70 -12.41 4.63
CA VAL A 35 4.36 -11.01 4.87
C VAL A 35 4.64 -10.24 3.58
N ASP A 36 3.58 -9.74 2.95
CA ASP A 36 3.69 -8.84 1.80
C ASP A 36 3.75 -7.39 2.29
N GLY A 37 4.97 -6.88 2.43
CA GLY A 37 5.19 -5.50 2.84
C GLY A 37 4.75 -4.45 1.81
N SER A 38 4.64 -4.81 0.53
CA SER A 38 4.14 -3.89 -0.52
C SER A 38 2.65 -3.59 -0.31
N ILE A 39 1.87 -4.62 0.05
CA ILE A 39 0.45 -4.46 0.40
C ILE A 39 0.30 -3.67 1.70
N ILE A 40 1.14 -3.92 2.69
CA ILE A 40 1.13 -3.18 3.96
C ILE A 40 1.42 -1.69 3.72
N GLU A 41 2.44 -1.37 2.92
CA GLU A 41 2.75 0.02 2.56
C GLU A 41 1.58 0.68 1.82
N PHE A 42 0.95 -0.04 0.89
CA PHE A 42 -0.24 0.45 0.19
C PHE A 42 -1.37 0.78 1.16
N CYS A 43 -1.70 -0.11 2.09
CA CYS A 43 -2.78 0.12 3.06
C CYS A 43 -2.49 1.34 3.94
N ASP A 44 -1.26 1.52 4.41
CA ASP A 44 -0.84 2.70 5.17
C ASP A 44 -1.05 4.00 4.38
N LYS A 45 -0.57 4.04 3.14
CA LYS A 45 -0.72 5.23 2.28
C LYS A 45 -2.15 5.47 1.83
N PHE A 46 -2.93 4.41 1.62
CA PHE A 46 -4.33 4.52 1.27
C PHE A 46 -5.18 5.02 2.46
N ALA A 47 -4.87 4.62 3.69
CA ALA A 47 -5.51 5.16 4.88
C ALA A 47 -5.28 6.68 4.97
N ALA A 48 -4.03 7.14 4.85
CA ALA A 48 -3.71 8.56 4.85
C ALA A 48 -4.41 9.34 3.71
N TYR A 49 -4.55 8.72 2.53
CA TYR A 49 -5.29 9.29 1.41
C TYR A 49 -6.77 9.48 1.73
N MET A 50 -7.41 8.46 2.30
CA MET A 50 -8.81 8.48 2.71
C MET A 50 -9.08 9.49 3.84
N GLU A 51 -8.18 9.59 4.81
CA GLU A 51 -8.26 10.58 5.89
C GLU A 51 -8.21 12.01 5.35
N ALA A 52 -7.30 12.28 4.40
CA ALA A 52 -7.22 13.58 3.73
C ALA A 52 -8.49 13.86 2.91
N TYR A 53 -8.99 12.88 2.16
CA TYR A 53 -10.23 13.00 1.39
C TYR A 53 -11.42 13.38 2.27
N LEU A 54 -11.65 12.62 3.36
CA LEU A 54 -12.77 12.84 4.27
C LEU A 54 -12.66 14.18 4.98
N SER A 55 -11.46 14.55 5.45
CA SER A 55 -11.21 15.85 6.08
C SER A 55 -11.63 16.99 5.14
N ILE A 56 -11.18 16.94 3.89
CA ILE A 56 -11.49 17.96 2.87
C ILE A 56 -12.98 17.98 2.56
N LYS A 57 -13.62 16.81 2.37
CA LYS A 57 -15.06 16.72 2.11
C LYS A 57 -15.92 17.25 3.27
N HIS A 58 -15.42 17.17 4.50
CA HIS A 58 -16.10 17.70 5.69
C HIS A 58 -15.69 19.14 6.05
N GLY A 59 -14.93 19.83 5.17
CA GLY A 59 -14.59 21.24 5.33
C GLY A 59 -13.34 21.53 6.17
N ILE A 60 -12.64 20.50 6.64
CA ILE A 60 -11.33 20.62 7.29
C ILE A 60 -10.25 20.55 6.21
N THR A 61 -9.80 21.70 5.71
CA THR A 61 -8.90 21.76 4.55
C THR A 61 -7.76 22.78 4.71
N SER A 62 -6.64 22.49 4.05
CA SER A 62 -5.49 23.39 3.88
C SER A 62 -4.80 23.05 2.56
N GLY A 63 -3.99 23.98 2.02
CA GLY A 63 -3.22 23.72 0.79
C GLY A 63 -2.37 22.46 0.89
N ASN A 64 -1.64 22.30 2.00
CA ASN A 64 -0.81 21.12 2.26
C ASN A 64 -1.60 19.81 2.28
N LEU A 65 -2.84 19.83 2.80
CA LEU A 65 -3.68 18.64 2.87
C LEU A 65 -4.18 18.22 1.47
N VAL A 66 -4.57 19.21 0.66
CA VAL A 66 -4.97 18.99 -0.75
C VAL A 66 -3.78 18.47 -1.56
N ASP A 67 -2.60 19.06 -1.38
CA ASP A 67 -1.39 18.64 -2.08
C ASP A 67 -0.95 17.23 -1.64
N GLY A 68 -0.98 16.92 -0.34
CA GLY A 68 -0.71 15.58 0.17
C GLY A 68 -1.64 14.51 -0.41
N HIS A 69 -2.95 14.82 -0.50
CA HIS A 69 -3.91 13.95 -1.17
C HIS A 69 -3.57 13.75 -2.65
N ARG A 70 -3.26 14.83 -3.38
CA ARG A 70 -2.89 14.76 -4.81
C ARG A 70 -1.60 13.99 -5.05
N ASP A 71 -0.61 14.13 -4.17
CA ASP A 71 0.66 13.43 -4.30
C ASP A 71 0.52 11.93 -4.04
N LEU A 72 -0.29 11.54 -3.04
CA LEU A 72 -0.67 10.14 -2.84
C LEU A 72 -1.41 9.58 -4.06
N TYR A 73 -2.37 10.31 -4.61
CA TYR A 73 -3.04 9.90 -5.85
C TYR A 73 -2.03 9.69 -6.99
N ARG A 74 -1.15 10.66 -7.27
CA ARG A 74 -0.13 10.53 -8.34
C ARG A 74 0.78 9.33 -8.14
N ARG A 75 1.13 8.99 -6.90
CA ARG A 75 2.00 7.85 -6.57
C ARG A 75 1.34 6.51 -6.87
N PHE A 76 0.03 6.39 -6.73
CA PHE A 76 -0.68 5.11 -6.83
C PHE A 76 -1.63 4.96 -8.03
N ALA A 77 -1.99 6.04 -8.74
CA ALA A 77 -3.00 6.06 -9.82
C ALA A 77 -2.76 5.09 -11.00
N ARG A 78 -1.55 4.52 -11.14
CA ARG A 78 -1.23 3.53 -12.19
C ARG A 78 -0.43 2.35 -11.65
N LYS A 79 -0.46 2.14 -10.34
CA LYS A 79 0.34 1.10 -9.69
C LYS A 79 -0.43 -0.22 -9.65
N LYS A 80 0.28 -1.32 -9.87
CA LYS A 80 -0.20 -2.67 -9.58
C LYS A 80 0.65 -3.28 -8.48
N ILE A 81 0.02 -4.00 -7.55
CA ILE A 81 0.70 -4.69 -6.45
C ILE A 81 0.14 -6.09 -6.37
N GLY A 82 0.99 -7.12 -6.50
CA GLY A 82 0.55 -8.52 -6.45
C GLY A 82 -0.53 -8.88 -7.47
N GLY A 83 -0.54 -8.23 -8.62
CA GLY A 83 -1.58 -8.39 -9.66
C GLY A 83 -2.85 -7.56 -9.46
N ILE A 84 -2.99 -6.86 -8.34
CA ILE A 84 -4.13 -5.99 -8.03
C ILE A 84 -3.89 -4.61 -8.63
N ASP A 85 -4.86 -4.09 -9.40
CA ASP A 85 -4.85 -2.71 -9.88
C ASP A 85 -5.33 -1.76 -8.79
N VAL A 86 -4.37 -1.25 -8.01
CA VAL A 86 -4.67 -0.35 -6.89
C VAL A 86 -4.96 1.09 -7.34
N GLY A 87 -4.63 1.44 -8.59
CA GLY A 87 -4.94 2.75 -9.15
C GLY A 87 -6.44 3.01 -9.24
N VAL A 88 -7.21 1.99 -9.61
CA VAL A 88 -8.68 2.05 -9.69
C VAL A 88 -9.31 2.39 -8.33
N ILE A 89 -8.71 1.93 -7.23
CA ILE A 89 -9.19 2.23 -5.87
C ILE A 89 -9.01 3.71 -5.56
N PHE A 90 -7.84 4.27 -5.91
CA PHE A 90 -7.54 5.69 -5.71
C PHE A 90 -8.40 6.61 -6.60
N ASP A 91 -8.71 6.19 -7.83
CA ASP A 91 -9.55 6.95 -8.76
C ASP A 91 -10.94 7.28 -8.18
N TYR A 92 -11.50 6.36 -7.38
CA TYR A 92 -12.83 6.53 -6.77
C TYR A 92 -12.91 7.70 -5.79
N PHE A 93 -11.79 8.05 -5.14
CA PHE A 93 -11.74 9.10 -4.11
C PHE A 93 -10.93 10.32 -4.56
N ARG A 94 -10.76 10.51 -5.87
CA ARG A 94 -10.11 11.71 -6.39
C ARG A 94 -10.94 12.96 -6.07
N LEU A 95 -10.27 14.02 -5.63
CA LEU A 95 -10.88 15.34 -5.52
C LEU A 95 -11.06 15.91 -6.93
N GLU A 96 -12.24 16.48 -7.19
CA GLU A 96 -12.56 17.20 -8.43
C GLU A 96 -11.67 18.44 -8.62
#